data_AF-A0A8K0XJD3-F1
#
_entry.id   AF-A0A8K0XJD3-F1
#
_cell.length_a   1.000
_cell.length_b   1.000
_cell.length_c   1.000
_cell.angle_alpha   90.00
_cell.angle_beta   90.00
_cell.angle_gamma   90.00
#
_symmetry.space_group_name_H-M   'P 1'
#
loop_
_entity.id
_entity.type
_entity.pdbx_description
1 polymer ?
#
loop_
_entity_poly.entity_id
_entity_poly.type
_entity_poly.pdbx_seq_one_letter_code
_entity_poly.pdbx_strand_id
1 'polypeptide(L)'
;MSFTQVLDGQHDPTASLRETREQDRRKGLAISHQIAIWNALMDARIQLQKILTATNKLPVSSPHPGSSNIASPSVLSVVEEAYELSRELLILQSSLYKADDLDLNVPAGPSNTESVEDTLCSWSSTVSEAEAVHAPHLVQTLSKWSTKIQIAAPNFALGTKSSALKTSSLGQTSNVVSIIRDHLETDSEELLARTRTVPSREHDVDHDTFGDMEFYQQLLRDVIESKASTGGSTEQGWLHRQATAKRNKIVDTKASKGRKLRYEVHEKLQHFMIPIPVVVGGWPDEQVDELFGSLVDK
;
A
#
# COMPACT_ATOMS: atom_id res chain seq x y z
N MET A 1 33.32 32.52 -68.58
CA MET A 1 31.95 32.29 -68.06
C MET A 1 31.79 30.80 -67.85
N SER A 2 31.98 30.31 -66.61
CA SER A 2 31.65 28.93 -66.24
C SER A 2 30.69 29.01 -65.06
N PHE A 3 29.41 28.97 -65.40
CA PHE A 3 28.29 28.98 -64.47
C PHE A 3 27.86 27.53 -64.31
N THR A 4 28.56 26.76 -63.47
CA THR A 4 28.21 25.36 -63.18
C THR A 4 28.94 24.93 -61.91
N GLN A 5 28.35 25.21 -60.75
CA GLN A 5 28.44 24.38 -59.53
C GLN A 5 27.75 25.10 -58.36
N VAL A 6 26.41 25.20 -58.39
CA VAL A 6 25.62 25.40 -57.16
C VAL A 6 24.24 24.75 -57.36
N LEU A 7 24.18 23.43 -57.51
CA LEU A 7 23.02 22.55 -57.29
C LEU A 7 23.67 21.18 -57.03
N ASP A 8 23.51 20.47 -55.93
CA ASP A 8 22.23 20.01 -55.43
C ASP A 8 22.40 19.47 -53.99
N GLY A 9 21.95 20.24 -53.00
CA GLY A 9 21.77 19.78 -51.63
C GLY A 9 20.31 19.43 -51.42
N GLN A 10 19.79 18.43 -52.12
CA GLN A 10 18.44 17.92 -51.91
C GLN A 10 18.48 16.90 -50.77
N HIS A 11 18.17 17.36 -49.56
CA HIS A 11 17.85 16.49 -48.44
C HIS A 11 16.60 15.69 -48.82
N ASP A 12 16.75 14.40 -49.15
CA ASP A 12 15.63 13.54 -49.58
C ASP A 12 14.57 13.47 -48.47
N PRO A 13 13.38 14.06 -48.68
CA PRO A 13 12.34 14.10 -47.65
C PRO A 13 11.78 12.70 -47.34
N THR A 14 11.94 11.74 -48.27
CA THR A 14 11.50 10.36 -48.07
C THR A 14 12.43 9.60 -47.13
N ALA A 15 13.72 9.94 -47.09
CA ALA A 15 14.68 9.38 -46.15
C ALA A 15 14.38 9.83 -44.72
N SER A 16 14.09 11.12 -44.52
CA SER A 16 13.68 11.67 -43.21
C SER A 16 12.39 11.02 -42.70
N LEU A 17 11.37 10.87 -43.55
CA LEU A 17 10.12 10.18 -43.18
C LEU A 17 10.32 8.71 -42.80
N ARG A 18 11.24 8.00 -43.48
CA ARG A 18 11.59 6.62 -43.12
C ARG A 18 12.30 6.55 -41.78
N GLU A 19 13.22 7.48 -41.52
CA GLU A 19 13.92 7.57 -40.24
C GLU A 19 12.96 7.86 -39.08
N THR A 20 12.04 8.80 -39.23
CA THR A 20 11.02 9.09 -38.20
C THR A 20 10.15 7.87 -37.92
N ARG A 21 9.69 7.15 -38.95
CA ARG A 21 8.91 5.92 -38.78
C ARG A 21 9.67 4.83 -38.05
N GLU A 22 10.95 4.66 -38.37
CA GLU A 22 11.80 3.67 -37.70
C GLU A 22 12.07 4.06 -36.24
N GLN A 23 12.27 5.34 -35.95
CA GLN A 23 12.38 5.85 -34.58
C GLN A 23 11.10 5.60 -33.78
N ASP A 24 9.93 5.88 -34.37
CA ASP A 24 8.65 5.65 -33.68
C ASP A 24 8.36 4.15 -33.49
N ARG A 25 8.76 3.30 -34.44
CA ARG A 25 8.71 1.85 -34.28
C ARG A 25 9.59 1.38 -33.11
N ARG A 26 10.81 1.91 -32.98
CA ARG A 26 11.72 1.59 -31.86
C ARG A 26 11.16 2.06 -30.52
N LYS A 27 10.57 3.27 -30.47
CA LYS A 27 9.89 3.77 -29.27
C LYS A 27 8.72 2.87 -28.89
N GLY A 28 7.89 2.45 -29.85
CA GLY A 28 6.78 1.53 -29.62
C GLY A 28 7.24 0.20 -29.04
N LEU A 29 8.33 -0.38 -29.57
CA LEU A 29 8.93 -1.60 -29.04
C LEU A 29 9.44 -1.41 -27.60
N ALA A 30 10.14 -0.30 -27.33
CA ALA A 30 10.65 0.02 -25.99
C ALA A 30 9.50 0.17 -24.98
N ILE A 31 8.42 0.87 -25.34
CA ILE A 31 7.22 1.00 -24.50
C ILE A 31 6.61 -0.37 -24.22
N SER A 32 6.52 -1.24 -25.23
CA SER A 32 6.01 -2.60 -25.04
C SER A 32 6.85 -3.41 -24.05
N HIS A 33 8.18 -3.29 -24.10
CA HIS A 33 9.07 -3.96 -23.15
C HIS A 33 8.92 -3.37 -21.73
N GLN A 34 8.83 -2.05 -21.59
CA GLN A 34 8.60 -1.40 -20.30
C GLN A 34 7.30 -1.85 -19.65
N ILE A 35 6.21 -1.93 -20.42
CA ILE A 35 4.92 -2.45 -19.95
C ILE A 35 5.03 -3.91 -19.52
N ALA A 36 5.78 -4.74 -20.25
CA ALA A 36 5.99 -6.14 -19.88
C ALA A 36 6.74 -6.27 -18.54
N ILE A 37 7.81 -5.50 -18.34
CA ILE A 37 8.57 -5.46 -17.07
C ILE A 37 7.66 -4.98 -15.93
N TRP A 38 6.92 -3.90 -16.14
CA TRP A 38 5.97 -3.36 -15.16
C TRP A 38 4.93 -4.41 -14.73
N ASN A 39 4.33 -5.12 -15.69
CA ASN A 39 3.35 -6.17 -15.40
C ASN A 39 3.97 -7.32 -14.59
N ALA A 40 5.19 -7.74 -14.93
CA ALA A 40 5.89 -8.78 -14.18
C ALA A 40 6.18 -8.36 -12.73
N LEU A 41 6.64 -7.12 -12.52
CA LEU A 41 6.86 -6.57 -11.18
C LEU A 41 5.55 -6.47 -10.38
N MET A 42 4.46 -6.08 -11.04
CA MET A 42 3.14 -6.02 -10.43
C MET A 42 2.64 -7.40 -10.00
N ASP A 43 2.79 -8.41 -10.86
CA ASP A 43 2.44 -9.79 -10.54
C ASP A 43 3.26 -10.32 -9.36
N ALA A 44 4.57 -10.03 -9.32
CA ALA A 44 5.44 -10.37 -8.18
C ALA A 44 4.95 -9.69 -6.89
N ARG A 45 4.66 -8.40 -6.93
CA ARG A 45 4.12 -7.64 -5.79
C ARG A 45 2.79 -8.20 -5.31
N ILE A 46 1.89 -8.62 -6.19
CA ILE A 46 0.61 -9.25 -5.80
C ILE A 46 0.86 -10.56 -5.05
N GLN A 47 1.83 -11.36 -5.47
CA GLN A 47 2.19 -12.61 -4.80
C GLN A 47 2.79 -12.36 -3.41
N LEU A 48 3.63 -11.33 -3.25
CA LEU A 48 4.22 -10.92 -1.98
C LEU A 48 3.17 -10.51 -0.93
N GLN A 49 1.96 -10.09 -1.34
CA GLN A 49 0.89 -9.71 -0.41
C GLN A 49 0.55 -10.84 0.59
N LYS A 50 0.58 -12.09 0.13
CA LYS A 50 0.26 -13.25 0.99
C LYS A 50 1.33 -13.44 2.07
N ILE A 51 2.59 -13.21 1.71
CA ILE A 51 3.73 -13.28 2.63
C ILE A 51 3.58 -12.19 3.68
N LEU A 52 3.35 -10.94 3.27
CA LEU A 52 3.13 -9.83 4.21
C LEU A 52 1.98 -10.11 5.20
N THR A 53 0.86 -10.63 4.68
CA THR A 53 -0.30 -10.99 5.51
C THR A 53 0.00 -12.12 6.49
N ALA A 54 0.90 -13.06 6.13
CA ALA A 54 1.35 -14.13 7.01
C ALA A 54 2.33 -13.62 8.07
N THR A 55 3.27 -12.74 7.70
CA THR A 55 4.24 -12.13 8.62
C THR A 55 3.54 -11.34 9.73
N ASN A 56 2.47 -10.59 9.42
CA ASN A 56 1.69 -9.85 10.41
C ASN A 56 0.93 -10.74 11.42
N LYS A 57 0.91 -12.07 11.23
CA LYS A 57 0.34 -13.02 12.19
C LYS A 57 1.38 -13.56 13.18
N LEU A 58 2.66 -13.28 12.95
CA LEU A 58 3.72 -13.66 13.86
C LEU A 58 3.54 -12.90 15.19
N PRO A 59 3.92 -13.53 16.32
CA PRO A 59 3.89 -12.86 17.61
C PRO A 59 4.87 -11.67 17.59
N VAL A 60 4.42 -10.54 18.12
CA VAL A 60 5.26 -9.36 18.39
C VAL A 60 6.41 -9.78 19.28
N SER A 61 7.60 -9.20 19.07
CA SER A 61 8.83 -9.54 19.78
C SER A 61 8.68 -9.32 21.28
N SER A 62 8.11 -10.31 21.97
CA SER A 62 8.10 -10.39 23.42
C SER A 62 9.43 -11.02 23.83
N PRO A 63 10.16 -10.44 24.80
CA PRO A 63 11.34 -11.08 25.36
C PRO A 63 10.90 -12.31 26.15
N HIS A 64 10.64 -13.42 25.45
CA HIS A 64 10.39 -14.70 26.07
C HIS A 64 11.74 -15.24 26.56
N PRO A 65 11.90 -15.46 27.87
CA PRO A 65 13.11 -16.06 28.41
C PRO A 65 13.09 -17.56 28.04
N GLY A 66 13.67 -17.89 26.88
CA GLY A 66 13.72 -19.27 26.36
C GLY A 66 13.84 -19.44 24.85
N SER A 67 14.01 -18.37 24.06
CA SER A 67 14.08 -18.42 22.58
C SER A 67 15.35 -19.06 22.00
N SER A 68 16.19 -19.73 22.79
CA SER A 68 17.47 -20.30 22.36
C SER A 68 17.36 -21.50 21.39
N ASN A 69 16.21 -21.71 20.74
CA ASN A 69 16.01 -22.81 19.78
C ASN A 69 14.96 -22.50 18.68
N ILE A 70 14.98 -21.32 18.06
CA ILE A 70 14.08 -20.97 16.94
C ILE A 70 14.68 -21.33 15.55
N ALA A 71 15.80 -22.06 15.49
CA ALA A 71 16.32 -22.56 14.21
C ALA A 71 15.57 -23.83 13.76
N SER A 72 14.26 -23.75 13.55
CA SER A 72 13.59 -24.82 12.79
C SER A 72 14.13 -24.80 11.35
N PRO A 73 14.40 -25.97 10.74
CA PRO A 73 14.95 -26.02 9.38
C PRO A 73 14.05 -25.29 8.36
N SER A 74 12.74 -25.24 8.62
CA SER A 74 11.78 -24.49 7.81
C SER A 74 11.99 -22.97 7.89
N VAL A 75 12.31 -22.42 9.06
CA VAL A 75 12.59 -20.98 9.22
C VAL A 75 13.86 -20.60 8.50
N LEU A 76 14.93 -21.41 8.64
CA LEU A 76 16.18 -21.18 7.92
C LEU A 76 15.99 -21.21 6.40
N SER A 77 15.21 -22.17 5.90
CA SER A 77 14.88 -22.26 4.47
C SER A 77 14.11 -21.02 3.97
N VAL A 78 13.12 -20.52 4.71
CA VAL A 78 12.37 -19.30 4.32
C VAL A 78 13.29 -18.08 4.30
N VAL A 79 14.21 -17.99 5.28
CA VAL A 79 15.18 -16.90 5.37
C VAL A 79 16.16 -16.94 4.20
N GLU A 80 16.67 -18.12 3.83
CA GLU A 80 17.55 -18.31 2.68
C GLU A 80 16.88 -17.87 1.37
N GLU A 81 15.63 -18.30 1.14
CA GLU A 81 14.84 -17.87 -0.02
C GLU A 81 14.59 -16.35 -0.03
N ALA A 82 14.40 -15.73 1.14
CA ALA A 82 14.26 -14.27 1.24
C ALA A 82 15.56 -13.53 0.87
N TYR A 83 16.72 -14.08 1.24
CA TYR A 83 18.02 -13.52 0.85
C TYR A 83 18.26 -13.63 -0.66
N GLU A 84 17.95 -14.79 -1.25
CA GLU A 84 18.11 -14.97 -2.69
C GLU A 84 17.16 -14.08 -3.48
N LEU A 85 15.90 -13.94 -3.06
CA LEU A 85 14.99 -12.96 -3.65
C LEU A 85 15.54 -11.53 -3.55
N SER A 86 16.05 -11.14 -2.39
CA SER A 86 16.64 -9.80 -2.19
C SER A 86 17.85 -9.58 -3.11
N ARG A 87 18.71 -10.59 -3.26
CA ARG A 87 19.85 -10.58 -4.18
C ARG A 87 19.40 -10.39 -5.63
N GLU A 88 18.43 -11.17 -6.08
CA GLU A 88 17.88 -11.09 -7.45
C GLU A 88 17.27 -9.71 -7.73
N LEU A 89 16.55 -9.12 -6.76
CA LEU A 89 15.98 -7.78 -6.90
C LEU A 89 17.05 -6.69 -7.02
N LEU A 90 18.14 -6.77 -6.24
CA LEU A 90 19.27 -5.83 -6.36
C LEU A 90 20.00 -5.98 -7.71
N ILE A 91 20.17 -7.22 -8.20
CA ILE A 91 20.75 -7.48 -9.52
C ILE A 91 19.87 -6.85 -10.61
N LEU A 92 18.56 -7.13 -10.57
CA LEU A 92 17.58 -6.57 -11.50
C LEU A 92 17.63 -5.05 -11.48
N GLN A 93 17.65 -4.43 -10.30
CA GLN A 93 17.75 -2.99 -10.13
C GLN A 93 19.03 -2.45 -10.80
N SER A 94 20.19 -3.08 -10.58
CA SER A 94 21.44 -2.67 -11.22
C SER A 94 21.38 -2.79 -12.74
N SER A 95 20.74 -3.84 -13.26
CA SER A 95 20.56 -4.06 -14.69
C SER A 95 19.66 -3.01 -15.32
N LEU A 96 18.59 -2.61 -14.62
CA LEU A 96 17.71 -1.54 -15.07
C LEU A 96 18.42 -0.18 -15.09
N TYR A 97 19.21 0.14 -14.06
CA TYR A 97 19.98 1.39 -14.04
C TYR A 97 21.01 1.47 -15.16
N LYS A 98 21.73 0.38 -15.42
CA LYS A 98 22.65 0.29 -16.57
C LYS A 98 21.94 0.44 -17.91
N ALA A 99 20.75 -0.15 -18.05
CA ALA A 99 19.96 -0.05 -19.27
C ALA A 99 19.46 1.37 -19.54
N ASP A 100 19.22 2.14 -18.48
CA ASP A 100 18.76 3.54 -18.54
C ASP A 100 19.93 4.56 -18.45
N ASP A 101 21.17 4.09 -18.55
CA ASP A 101 22.41 4.89 -18.49
C ASP A 101 22.53 5.75 -17.21
N LEU A 102 22.05 5.20 -16.09
CA LEU A 102 22.14 5.82 -14.78
C LEU A 102 23.42 5.39 -14.07
N ASP A 103 24.28 6.35 -13.76
CA ASP A 103 25.49 6.15 -12.95
C ASP A 103 25.16 6.10 -11.45
N LEU A 104 24.37 5.09 -11.07
CA LEU A 104 23.96 4.82 -9.69
C LEU A 104 24.59 3.52 -9.21
N ASN A 105 25.32 3.59 -8.10
CA ASN A 105 25.91 2.42 -7.47
C ASN A 105 24.87 1.68 -6.62
N VAL A 106 24.41 0.52 -7.09
CA VAL A 106 23.58 -0.38 -6.28
C VAL A 106 24.52 -1.19 -5.37
N PRO A 107 24.35 -1.15 -4.03
CA PRO A 107 25.19 -1.90 -3.13
C PRO A 107 25.08 -3.40 -3.40
N ALA A 108 26.20 -4.11 -3.26
CA ALA A 108 26.20 -5.56 -3.36
C ALA A 108 25.48 -6.17 -2.16
N GLY A 109 24.81 -7.32 -2.38
CA GLY A 109 24.20 -8.08 -1.28
C GLY A 109 25.25 -8.46 -0.23
N PRO A 110 24.95 -8.28 1.08
CA PRO A 110 25.88 -8.60 2.14
C PRO A 110 26.19 -10.10 2.20
N SER A 111 27.32 -10.45 2.84
CA SER A 111 27.62 -11.84 3.16
C SER A 111 26.77 -12.31 4.32
N ASN A 112 26.25 -13.53 4.23
CA ASN A 112 25.54 -14.15 5.34
C ASN A 112 26.53 -14.45 6.47
N THR A 113 26.15 -14.13 7.71
CA THR A 113 26.93 -14.43 8.92
C THR A 113 26.35 -15.67 9.63
N GLU A 114 26.99 -16.16 10.69
CA GLU A 114 26.47 -17.27 11.49
C GLU A 114 25.16 -16.90 12.23
N SER A 115 24.93 -15.60 12.44
CA SER A 115 23.74 -15.06 13.11
C SER A 115 22.70 -14.64 12.07
N VAL A 116 21.55 -15.32 12.10
CA VAL A 116 20.41 -15.02 11.21
C VAL A 116 19.88 -13.60 11.44
N GLU A 117 19.83 -13.15 12.70
CA GLU A 117 19.34 -11.82 13.06
C GLU A 117 20.26 -10.72 12.50
N ASP A 118 21.58 -10.86 12.68
CA ASP A 118 22.56 -9.90 12.16
C ASP A 118 22.54 -9.87 10.62
N THR A 119 22.33 -11.04 10.00
CA THR A 119 22.21 -11.15 8.55
C THR A 119 20.94 -10.48 8.04
N LEU A 120 19.79 -10.65 8.70
CA LEU A 120 18.55 -9.94 8.33
C LEU A 120 18.70 -8.42 8.46
N CYS A 121 19.34 -7.94 9.54
CA CYS A 121 19.64 -6.53 9.74
C CYS A 121 20.54 -5.96 8.65
N SER A 122 21.59 -6.70 8.24
CA SER A 122 22.49 -6.27 7.18
C SER A 122 21.77 -6.18 5.83
N TRP A 123 20.96 -7.18 5.47
CA TRP A 123 20.14 -7.15 4.25
C TRP A 123 19.15 -5.99 4.24
N SER A 124 18.43 -5.77 5.35
CA SER A 124 17.50 -4.64 5.48
C SER A 124 18.20 -3.29 5.28
N SER A 125 19.38 -3.13 5.88
CA SER A 125 20.20 -1.92 5.70
C SER A 125 20.66 -1.75 4.26
N THR A 126 21.13 -2.82 3.60
CA THR A 126 21.58 -2.77 2.21
C THR A 126 20.45 -2.39 1.24
N VAL A 127 19.26 -2.95 1.42
CA VAL A 127 18.09 -2.60 0.60
C VAL A 127 17.70 -1.13 0.81
N SER A 128 17.71 -0.66 2.07
CA SER A 128 17.42 0.73 2.40
C SER A 128 18.43 1.70 1.77
N GLU A 129 19.72 1.34 1.76
CA GLU A 129 20.77 2.12 1.10
C GLU A 129 20.55 2.18 -0.42
N ALA A 130 20.22 1.05 -1.05
CA ALA A 130 19.94 0.98 -2.48
C ALA A 130 18.76 1.89 -2.88
N GLU A 131 17.70 1.92 -2.07
CA GLU A 131 16.56 2.83 -2.26
C GLU A 131 16.96 4.30 -2.09
N ALA A 132 17.75 4.61 -1.05
CA ALA A 132 18.23 5.97 -0.78
C ALA A 132 19.09 6.53 -1.92
N VAL A 133 19.95 5.71 -2.53
CA VAL A 133 20.75 6.09 -3.70
C VAL A 133 19.87 6.46 -4.90
N HIS A 134 18.74 5.79 -5.09
CA HIS A 134 17.82 6.03 -6.20
C HIS A 134 16.83 7.19 -5.97
N ALA A 135 16.51 7.50 -4.72
CA ALA A 135 15.49 8.48 -4.38
C ALA A 135 15.65 9.86 -5.07
N PRO A 136 16.84 10.46 -5.20
CA PRO A 136 17.00 11.73 -5.91
C PRO A 136 16.59 11.66 -7.39
N HIS A 137 16.94 10.57 -8.06
CA HIS A 137 16.60 10.35 -9.48
C HIS A 137 15.09 10.16 -9.66
N LEU A 138 14.44 9.44 -8.75
CA LEU A 138 12.98 9.30 -8.72
C LEU A 138 12.28 10.65 -8.57
N VAL A 139 12.72 11.46 -7.61
CA VAL A 139 12.15 12.79 -7.35
C VAL A 139 12.31 13.71 -8.57
N GLN A 140 13.48 13.69 -9.21
CA GLN A 140 13.74 14.47 -10.42
C GLN A 140 12.84 14.01 -11.58
N THR A 141 12.71 12.70 -11.78
CA THR A 141 11.87 12.11 -12.83
C THR A 141 10.39 12.43 -12.59
N LEU A 142 9.91 12.30 -11.36
CA LEU A 142 8.55 12.65 -10.96
C LEU A 142 8.25 14.13 -11.22
N SER A 143 9.18 15.01 -10.83
CA SER A 143 9.07 16.46 -11.06
C SER A 143 9.01 16.81 -12.55
N LYS A 144 9.85 16.18 -13.37
CA LYS A 144 9.88 16.33 -14.83
C LYS A 144 8.53 15.93 -15.44
N TRP A 145 8.01 14.77 -15.08
CA TRP A 145 6.74 14.28 -15.60
C TRP A 145 5.54 15.10 -15.10
N SER A 146 5.55 15.51 -13.83
CA SER A 146 4.56 16.44 -13.27
C SER A 146 4.49 17.73 -14.09
N THR A 147 5.63 18.36 -14.35
CA THR A 147 5.71 19.59 -15.14
C THR A 147 5.20 19.36 -16.57
N LYS A 148 5.62 18.26 -17.21
CA LYS A 148 5.20 17.93 -18.58
C LYS A 148 3.69 17.70 -18.68
N ILE A 149 3.09 17.00 -17.71
CA ILE A 149 1.65 16.73 -17.67
C ILE A 149 0.87 18.02 -17.39
N GLN A 150 1.35 18.87 -16.48
CA GLN A 150 0.73 20.18 -16.22
C GLN A 150 0.69 21.07 -17.47
N ILE A 151 1.77 21.07 -18.26
CA ILE A 151 1.82 21.82 -19.53
C ILE A 151 0.91 21.19 -20.58
N ALA A 152 0.95 19.86 -20.76
CA ALA A 152 0.23 19.18 -21.82
C ALA A 152 -1.28 19.03 -21.56
N ALA A 153 -1.67 18.92 -20.29
CA ALA A 153 -3.04 18.65 -19.86
C ALA A 153 -3.35 19.37 -18.53
N PRO A 154 -3.44 20.72 -18.52
CA PRO A 154 -3.67 21.49 -17.30
C PRO A 154 -4.98 21.13 -16.59
N ASN A 155 -6.01 20.73 -17.35
CA ASN A 155 -7.30 20.29 -16.81
C ASN A 155 -7.27 18.89 -16.16
N PHE A 156 -6.28 18.06 -16.51
CA PHE A 156 -6.09 16.73 -15.90
C PHE A 156 -5.41 16.84 -14.53
N ALA A 157 -4.43 17.76 -14.39
CA ALA A 157 -3.74 18.02 -13.14
C ALA A 157 -4.66 18.61 -12.04
N LEU A 158 -5.78 19.23 -12.43
CA LEU A 158 -6.80 19.76 -11.51
C LEU A 158 -7.94 18.76 -11.21
N GLY A 159 -7.95 17.61 -11.90
CA GLY A 159 -9.09 16.71 -12.01
C GLY A 159 -9.06 15.47 -11.13
N THR A 160 -8.02 15.24 -10.31
CA THR A 160 -8.02 14.16 -9.32
C THR A 160 -9.06 14.47 -8.25
N LYS A 161 -10.23 13.84 -8.39
CA LYS A 161 -11.35 13.88 -7.43
C LYS A 161 -11.02 13.21 -6.08
N SER A 162 -9.75 13.13 -5.68
CA SER A 162 -9.41 12.76 -4.31
C SER A 162 -9.59 14.02 -3.46
N SER A 163 -10.44 13.94 -2.45
CA SER A 163 -10.60 15.01 -1.46
C SER A 163 -9.33 15.30 -0.66
N ALA A 164 -8.29 14.46 -0.80
CA ALA A 164 -7.03 14.52 -0.06
C ALA A 164 -6.00 15.52 -0.62
N LEU A 165 -6.11 15.96 -1.87
CA LEU A 165 -5.12 16.85 -2.51
C LEU A 165 -5.57 18.32 -2.58
N LYS A 166 -6.58 18.72 -1.79
CA LYS A 166 -7.23 20.04 -1.87
C LYS A 166 -6.56 21.16 -1.07
N THR A 167 -5.28 21.02 -0.69
CA THR A 167 -4.62 22.00 0.20
C THR A 167 -3.94 23.16 -0.54
N SER A 168 -3.88 23.18 -1.88
CA SER A 168 -3.29 24.32 -2.57
C SER A 168 -4.22 25.54 -2.52
N SER A 169 -3.94 26.44 -1.60
CA SER A 169 -4.49 27.80 -1.57
C SER A 169 -4.27 28.50 -2.92
N LEU A 170 -5.33 29.15 -3.40
CA LEU A 170 -5.42 30.19 -4.42
C LEU A 170 -4.22 30.33 -5.40
N GLY A 171 -4.31 29.65 -6.56
CA GLY A 171 -3.69 30.12 -7.81
C GLY A 171 -2.30 29.57 -8.17
N GLN A 172 -1.69 28.69 -7.38
CA GLN A 172 -0.44 28.00 -7.78
C GLN A 172 -0.69 26.52 -8.11
N THR A 173 -0.31 26.11 -9.32
CA THR A 173 -0.24 24.69 -9.70
C THR A 173 0.99 24.06 -9.03
N SER A 174 0.84 23.59 -7.80
CA SER A 174 1.94 22.96 -7.06
C SER A 174 2.40 21.68 -7.76
N ASN A 175 3.71 21.47 -7.82
CA ASN A 175 4.33 20.24 -8.33
C ASN A 175 3.87 19.05 -7.47
N VAL A 176 3.63 17.88 -8.08
CA VAL A 176 3.23 16.69 -7.32
C VAL A 176 4.24 16.33 -6.22
N VAL A 177 5.54 16.56 -6.45
CA VAL A 177 6.59 16.34 -5.43
C VAL A 177 6.36 17.21 -4.19
N SER A 178 6.03 18.50 -4.38
CA SER A 178 5.82 19.40 -3.25
C SER A 178 4.55 19.06 -2.48
N ILE A 179 3.50 18.59 -3.18
CA ILE A 179 2.26 18.15 -2.53
C ILE A 179 2.52 16.90 -1.68
N ILE A 180 3.24 15.91 -2.23
CA ILE A 180 3.60 14.69 -1.49
C ILE A 180 4.41 15.06 -0.26
N ARG A 181 5.40 15.96 -0.41
CA ARG A 181 6.24 16.39 0.72
C ARG A 181 5.44 17.10 1.82
N ASP A 182 4.56 18.02 1.45
CA ASP A 182 3.69 18.76 2.38
C ASP A 182 2.78 17.81 3.17
N HIS A 183 2.21 16.81 2.50
CA HIS A 183 1.37 15.80 3.14
C HIS A 183 2.17 14.87 4.08
N LEU A 184 3.38 14.48 3.66
CA LEU A 184 4.30 13.70 4.51
C LEU A 184 4.77 14.49 5.73
N GLU A 185 4.90 15.81 5.65
CA GLU A 185 5.30 16.67 6.77
C GLU A 185 4.12 16.98 7.71
N THR A 186 2.91 17.18 7.17
CA THR A 186 1.73 17.59 7.93
C THR A 186 1.00 16.42 8.59
N ASP A 187 0.81 15.30 7.88
CA ASP A 187 -0.06 14.19 8.29
C ASP A 187 0.72 12.90 8.62
N SER A 188 2.02 13.02 8.93
CA SER A 188 2.95 11.88 9.11
C SER A 188 2.43 10.81 10.07
N GLU A 189 1.96 11.20 11.26
CA GLU A 189 1.45 10.30 12.29
C GLU A 189 0.19 9.55 11.85
N GLU A 190 -0.74 10.23 11.15
CA GLU A 190 -1.95 9.58 10.62
C GLU A 190 -1.59 8.59 9.52
N LEU A 191 -0.66 8.96 8.63
CA LEU A 191 -0.18 8.08 7.56
C LEU A 191 0.50 6.83 8.13
N LEU A 192 1.32 6.98 9.17
CA LEU A 192 1.93 5.86 9.88
C LEU A 192 0.90 5.00 10.62
N ALA A 193 -0.12 5.60 11.24
CA ALA A 193 -1.18 4.85 11.88
C ALA A 193 -1.95 4.00 10.86
N ARG A 194 -2.23 4.55 9.67
CA ARG A 194 -2.91 3.80 8.60
C ARG A 194 -2.11 2.58 8.15
N THR A 195 -0.78 2.66 8.13
CA THR A 195 0.08 1.51 7.77
C THR A 195 0.32 0.52 8.91
N ARG A 196 -0.13 0.79 10.14
CA ARG A 196 0.02 -0.11 11.30
C ARG A 196 -1.26 -0.81 11.72
N THR A 197 -2.32 -0.70 10.91
CA THR A 197 -3.61 -1.33 11.20
C THR A 197 -3.77 -2.65 10.45
N VAL A 198 -4.08 -3.72 11.17
CA VAL A 198 -4.50 -5.01 10.57
C VAL A 198 -6.00 -5.18 10.78
N PRO A 199 -6.78 -5.56 9.75
CA PRO A 199 -8.22 -5.77 9.88
C PRO A 199 -8.62 -6.87 10.89
N SER A 200 -7.69 -7.69 11.41
CA SER A 200 -7.96 -8.68 12.45
C SER A 200 -7.68 -8.19 13.89
N ARG A 201 -6.96 -7.08 14.07
CA ARG A 201 -6.57 -6.53 15.38
C ARG A 201 -7.02 -5.07 15.49
N GLU A 202 -8.32 -4.84 15.38
CA GLU A 202 -8.94 -3.49 15.30
C GLU A 202 -8.73 -2.60 16.56
N HIS A 203 -8.05 -3.09 17.61
CA HIS A 203 -7.96 -2.41 18.90
C HIS A 203 -6.55 -2.18 19.45
N ASP A 204 -5.48 -2.50 18.72
CA ASP A 204 -4.11 -2.22 19.18
C ASP A 204 -3.25 -1.76 18.00
N VAL A 205 -2.67 -0.56 18.11
CA VAL A 205 -1.72 -0.06 17.11
C VAL A 205 -0.39 -0.73 17.41
N ASP A 206 -0.08 -1.76 16.64
CA ASP A 206 1.16 -2.52 16.79
C ASP A 206 2.26 -1.89 15.94
N HIS A 207 3.33 -1.44 16.58
CA HIS A 207 4.46 -0.80 15.91
C HIS A 207 5.22 -1.75 14.97
N ASP A 208 5.15 -3.05 15.21
CA ASP A 208 5.85 -4.08 14.44
C ASP A 208 5.05 -4.59 13.23
N THR A 209 3.82 -4.08 13.04
CA THR A 209 2.98 -4.48 11.92
C THR A 209 3.05 -3.48 10.77
N PHE A 210 3.18 -3.99 9.54
CA PHE A 210 3.06 -3.20 8.30
C PHE A 210 1.85 -3.64 7.45
N GLY A 211 1.00 -2.70 7.09
CA GLY A 211 -0.27 -2.91 6.38
C GLY A 211 -0.44 -1.91 5.24
N ASP A 212 -0.34 -2.39 4.01
CA ASP A 212 -0.46 -1.59 2.80
C ASP A 212 -1.73 -1.93 1.98
N MET A 213 -2.77 -2.41 2.66
CA MET A 213 -3.98 -2.96 2.04
C MET A 213 -4.66 -1.98 1.08
N GLU A 214 -4.70 -0.68 1.41
CA GLU A 214 -5.27 0.35 0.54
C GLU A 214 -4.46 0.49 -0.76
N PHE A 215 -3.13 0.56 -0.63
CA PHE A 215 -2.22 0.62 -1.78
C PHE A 215 -2.34 -0.64 -2.65
N TYR A 216 -2.33 -1.82 -2.05
CA TYR A 216 -2.54 -3.08 -2.74
C TYR A 216 -3.87 -3.13 -3.50
N GLN A 217 -4.96 -2.66 -2.90
CA GLN A 217 -6.26 -2.59 -3.57
C GLN A 217 -6.25 -1.61 -4.75
N GLN A 218 -5.52 -0.49 -4.65
CA GLN A 218 -5.36 0.44 -5.76
C GLN A 218 -4.59 -0.24 -6.92
N LEU A 219 -3.46 -0.89 -6.63
CA LEU A 219 -2.69 -1.62 -7.63
C LEU A 219 -3.53 -2.68 -8.37
N LEU A 220 -4.36 -3.44 -7.64
CA LEU A 220 -5.26 -4.42 -8.25
C LEU A 220 -6.31 -3.77 -9.16
N ARG A 221 -6.86 -2.61 -8.79
CA ARG A 221 -7.81 -1.88 -9.65
C ARG A 221 -7.13 -1.49 -10.96
N ASP A 222 -5.93 -0.93 -10.89
CA ASP A 222 -5.17 -0.47 -12.06
C ASP A 222 -4.82 -1.64 -13.00
N VAL A 223 -4.47 -2.81 -12.45
CA VAL A 223 -4.25 -4.04 -13.22
C VAL A 223 -5.53 -4.52 -13.90
N ILE A 224 -6.67 -4.45 -13.22
CA ILE A 224 -7.96 -4.85 -13.81
C ILE A 224 -8.38 -3.86 -14.89
N GLU A 225 -8.23 -2.56 -14.67
CA GLU A 225 -8.59 -1.50 -15.62
C GLU A 225 -7.72 -1.56 -16.89
N SER A 226 -6.41 -1.77 -16.74
CA SER A 226 -5.50 -1.93 -17.88
C SER A 226 -5.81 -3.19 -18.71
N LYS A 227 -6.25 -4.29 -18.08
CA LYS A 227 -6.71 -5.49 -18.79
C LYS A 227 -8.10 -5.31 -19.43
N ALA A 228 -9.00 -4.57 -18.78
CA ALA A 228 -10.35 -4.30 -19.28
C ALA A 228 -10.37 -3.32 -20.46
N SER A 229 -9.47 -2.35 -20.52
CA SER A 229 -9.33 -1.46 -21.69
C SER A 229 -8.87 -2.18 -22.96
N THR A 230 -8.26 -3.37 -22.81
CA THR A 230 -7.86 -4.26 -23.92
C THR A 230 -8.97 -5.27 -24.29
N GLY A 231 -10.02 -5.41 -23.47
CA GLY A 231 -11.14 -6.34 -23.68
C GLY A 231 -12.44 -5.80 -23.08
N GLY A 232 -13.28 -5.18 -23.92
CA GLY A 232 -14.42 -4.33 -23.51
C GLY A 232 -15.65 -5.01 -22.88
N SER A 233 -15.50 -5.84 -21.84
CA SER A 233 -16.68 -6.40 -21.14
C SER A 233 -16.54 -6.65 -19.62
N THR A 234 -15.34 -6.49 -19.04
CA THR A 234 -15.09 -6.93 -17.65
C THR A 234 -15.40 -5.87 -16.58
N GLU A 235 -15.54 -4.61 -16.98
CA GLU A 235 -15.75 -3.47 -16.05
C GLU A 235 -17.05 -3.61 -15.22
N GLN A 236 -18.14 -4.09 -15.84
CA GLN A 236 -19.46 -4.22 -15.22
C GLN A 236 -19.50 -5.27 -14.11
N GLY A 237 -18.71 -6.36 -14.22
CA GLY A 237 -18.77 -7.48 -13.27
C GLY A 237 -18.11 -7.19 -11.93
N TRP A 238 -17.02 -6.43 -11.92
CA TRP A 238 -16.22 -6.15 -10.72
C TRP A 238 -16.76 -4.96 -9.92
N LEU A 239 -17.20 -3.88 -10.58
CA LEU A 239 -17.92 -2.78 -9.91
C LEU A 239 -19.20 -3.28 -9.23
N HIS A 240 -19.93 -4.21 -9.87
CA HIS A 240 -21.11 -4.82 -9.26
C HIS A 240 -20.74 -5.68 -8.04
N ARG A 241 -19.65 -6.47 -8.10
CA ARG A 241 -19.15 -7.22 -6.94
C ARG A 241 -18.72 -6.32 -5.78
N GLN A 242 -18.07 -5.19 -6.05
CA GLN A 242 -17.66 -4.26 -5.00
C GLN A 242 -18.85 -3.48 -4.40
N ALA A 243 -19.84 -3.11 -5.21
CA ALA A 243 -21.11 -2.58 -4.72
C ALA A 243 -21.84 -3.60 -3.83
N THR A 244 -21.83 -4.89 -4.21
CA THR A 244 -22.40 -5.96 -3.37
C THR A 244 -21.56 -6.26 -2.12
N ALA A 245 -20.23 -6.14 -2.17
CA ALA A 245 -19.35 -6.36 -1.03
C ALA A 245 -19.47 -5.24 0.01
N LYS A 246 -19.61 -3.98 -0.43
CA LYS A 246 -19.98 -2.85 0.45
C LYS A 246 -21.38 -3.00 1.04
N ARG A 247 -22.29 -3.71 0.35
CA ARG A 247 -23.63 -4.06 0.85
C ARG A 247 -23.64 -5.29 1.76
N ASN A 248 -22.62 -6.15 1.68
CA ASN A 248 -22.41 -7.30 2.54
C ASN A 248 -21.59 -6.91 3.77
N LYS A 249 -21.92 -5.78 4.40
CA LYS A 249 -21.62 -5.58 5.82
C LYS A 249 -22.18 -6.80 6.53
N ILE A 250 -21.35 -7.55 7.25
CA ILE A 250 -21.73 -8.78 7.96
C ILE A 250 -23.00 -8.47 8.76
N VAL A 251 -24.14 -8.92 8.22
CA VAL A 251 -25.42 -8.72 8.86
C VAL A 251 -25.42 -9.68 10.03
N ASP A 252 -25.34 -9.14 11.24
CA ASP A 252 -25.51 -9.90 12.47
C ASP A 252 -26.91 -10.54 12.43
N THR A 253 -26.98 -11.81 12.00
CA THR A 253 -28.24 -12.54 11.83
C THR A 253 -28.92 -12.79 13.18
N LYS A 254 -28.18 -12.69 14.30
CA LYS A 254 -28.72 -12.68 15.67
C LYS A 254 -29.25 -11.30 16.09
N ALA A 255 -28.93 -10.22 15.37
CA ALA A 255 -29.47 -8.90 15.66
C ALA A 255 -30.92 -8.71 15.18
N SER A 256 -31.42 -9.58 14.29
CA SER A 256 -32.83 -9.55 13.88
C SER A 256 -33.69 -10.34 14.89
N LYS A 257 -34.86 -9.78 15.25
CA LYS A 257 -35.85 -10.41 16.15
C LYS A 257 -35.42 -10.50 17.63
N GLY A 258 -34.78 -9.46 18.16
CA GLY A 258 -34.60 -9.28 19.62
C GLY A 258 -33.68 -10.29 20.32
N ARG A 259 -32.89 -11.08 19.58
CA ARG A 259 -31.99 -12.10 20.17
C ARG A 259 -30.66 -11.52 20.68
N LYS A 260 -30.46 -10.22 20.53
CA LYS A 260 -29.33 -9.45 21.05
C LYS A 260 -29.87 -8.24 21.80
N LEU A 261 -29.44 -8.09 23.06
CA LEU A 261 -29.78 -6.92 23.88
C LEU A 261 -29.19 -5.67 23.23
N ARG A 262 -30.04 -4.66 23.03
CA ARG A 262 -29.65 -3.35 22.53
C ARG A 262 -29.93 -2.33 23.62
N TYR A 263 -28.91 -1.55 23.97
CA TYR A 263 -29.02 -0.46 24.94
C TYR A 263 -29.51 0.80 24.24
N GLU A 264 -30.74 0.78 23.75
CA GLU A 264 -31.43 1.91 23.13
C GLU A 264 -32.58 2.36 24.04
N VAL A 265 -32.74 3.66 24.22
CA VAL A 265 -33.81 4.21 25.07
C VAL A 265 -35.13 4.17 24.29
N HIS A 266 -36.10 3.41 24.80
CA HIS A 266 -37.45 3.37 24.23
C HIS A 266 -38.31 4.50 24.83
N GLU A 267 -38.57 5.55 24.06
CA GLU A 267 -39.34 6.72 24.53
C GLU A 267 -40.72 6.37 25.12
N LYS A 268 -41.41 5.38 24.56
CA LYS A 268 -42.73 4.92 25.08
C LYS A 268 -42.66 4.21 26.43
N LEU A 269 -41.50 3.68 26.81
CA LEU A 269 -41.28 3.00 28.09
C LEU A 269 -40.63 3.94 29.13
N GLN A 270 -40.25 5.14 28.71
CA GLN A 270 -39.75 6.16 29.62
C GLN A 270 -40.87 6.56 30.58
N HIS A 271 -40.55 6.63 31.88
CA HIS A 271 -41.50 6.98 32.95
C HIS A 271 -42.69 6.00 33.09
N PHE A 272 -42.57 4.75 32.62
CA PHE A 272 -43.66 3.77 32.71
C PHE A 272 -44.07 3.46 34.17
N MET A 273 -43.12 3.45 35.10
CA MET A 273 -43.37 3.29 36.54
C MET A 273 -42.46 4.19 37.36
N ILE A 274 -42.93 4.55 38.55
CA ILE A 274 -42.16 5.28 39.56
C ILE A 274 -41.54 4.24 40.50
N PRO A 275 -40.26 4.41 40.94
CA PRO A 275 -39.68 3.53 41.95
C PRO A 275 -40.51 3.57 43.22
N ILE A 276 -41.03 2.40 43.63
CA ILE A 276 -41.73 2.25 44.91
C ILE A 276 -40.69 1.79 45.92
N PRO A 277 -40.26 2.64 46.88
CA PRO A 277 -39.35 2.20 47.92
C PRO A 277 -40.05 1.13 48.77
N VAL A 278 -39.33 0.08 49.11
CA VAL A 278 -39.84 -1.00 49.98
C VAL A 278 -39.85 -0.47 51.42
N VAL A 279 -40.89 0.26 51.81
CA VAL A 279 -40.94 0.92 53.14
C VAL A 279 -41.67 0.08 54.20
N VAL A 280 -42.27 -1.05 53.83
CA VAL A 280 -43.04 -1.87 54.78
C VAL A 280 -42.59 -3.32 54.74
N GLY A 281 -41.85 -3.76 55.76
CA GLY A 281 -41.51 -5.16 56.01
C GLY A 281 -40.30 -5.72 55.24
N GLY A 282 -39.51 -4.88 54.58
CA GLY A 282 -38.23 -5.28 53.98
C GLY A 282 -37.14 -5.49 55.04
N TRP A 283 -36.23 -6.44 54.80
CA TRP A 283 -35.02 -6.58 55.63
C TRP A 283 -34.14 -5.33 55.50
N PRO A 284 -33.46 -4.89 56.58
CA PRO A 284 -32.39 -3.90 56.47
C PRO A 284 -31.30 -4.38 55.52
N ASP A 285 -30.69 -3.48 54.76
CA ASP A 285 -29.63 -3.78 53.79
C ASP A 285 -28.48 -4.59 54.43
N GLU A 286 -28.14 -4.32 55.70
CA GLU A 286 -27.11 -5.06 56.45
C GLU A 286 -27.41 -6.56 56.56
N GLN A 287 -28.68 -6.93 56.77
CA GLN A 287 -29.09 -8.35 56.87
C GLN A 287 -29.10 -9.02 55.50
N VAL A 288 -29.39 -8.26 54.44
CA VAL A 288 -29.37 -8.73 53.06
C VAL A 288 -27.93 -9.00 52.62
N ASP A 289 -27.01 -8.09 52.95
CA ASP A 289 -25.60 -8.22 52.62
C ASP A 289 -24.95 -9.40 53.38
N GLU A 290 -25.28 -9.58 54.66
CA GLU A 290 -24.82 -10.73 55.44
C GLU A 290 -25.35 -12.06 54.86
N LEU A 291 -26.63 -12.10 54.48
CA LEU A 291 -27.22 -13.27 53.83
C LEU A 291 -26.46 -13.64 52.54
N PHE A 292 -26.27 -12.69 51.62
CA PHE A 292 -25.60 -12.96 50.35
C PHE A 292 -24.10 -13.20 50.51
N GLY A 293 -23.45 -12.59 51.49
CA GLY A 293 -22.07 -12.91 51.85
C GLY A 293 -21.91 -14.35 52.35
N SER A 294 -22.86 -14.82 53.16
CA SER A 294 -22.85 -16.20 53.68
C SER A 294 -23.22 -17.28 52.65
N LEU A 295 -23.79 -16.90 51.49
CA LEU A 295 -24.32 -17.84 50.50
C LEU A 295 -23.23 -18.45 49.60
N VAL A 296 -22.05 -17.83 49.51
CA VAL A 296 -20.97 -18.26 48.59
C VAL A 296 -19.88 -19.08 49.30
N ASP A 297 -19.84 -19.07 50.64
CA ASP A 297 -18.80 -19.73 51.45
C ASP A 297 -19.23 -21.07 52.07
N LYS A 298 -20.12 -21.82 51.41
CA LYS A 298 -20.44 -23.23 51.77
C LYS A 298 -20.43 -24.16 50.57
#